data_AF-A0A6F8YUR7-F1
#
_entry.id   AF-A0A6F8YUR7-F1
#
_cell.length_a   1.000
_cell.length_b   1.000
_cell.length_c   1.000
_cell.angle_alpha   90.00
_cell.angle_beta   90.00
_cell.angle_gamma   90.00
#
_symmetry.space_group_name_H-M   'P 1'
#
loop_
_entity.id
_entity.type
_entity.pdbx_description
1 polymer ?
#
loop_
_entity_poly.entity_id
_entity_poly.type
_entity_poly.pdbx_seq_one_letter_code
_entity_poly.pdbx_strand_id
1 'polypeptide(L)'
;MPVSVVKPRKPSGSQTDGPGVRSAGRRVLPKPGTGEVAADGRAVSVGGLPVTVSAVPGVDEDVLRRSGGRAPQPPSRVRVEVVDRKVAAAAGVTGALLRVSRADGVSGQARARLRVEYTSFAEAYGANFGQRLRLFGLPSCVLVAPQVPACQERTDLGSVNRAGTVSADVTVGSGTFVALDATSTSDAGTFTATSLSPAYAWTAGGQGGEFSYQYPFEVPPAPGDLVPDLALRYSSGAVDGQTLARNGQTSWVGEGWDLQVGYIERDYRSCVQDGGTTGDLCWFSPHNATMVFGGSSTELVRDNATGVWKAADDDGLKIENLSDMSLGNGDNDGEYWKVTTLDGTQYFFGRHKRFTGDTGTNSLLAVPVYGNNSGEPCNNASGFAASYCSQGYRWLLDYVVDPHGNSMSYFYSKWNSFYGRNNNTGVSVFDQSAVLDHIDYGTRAGSEGRAARRSR
;
A
#
# COMPACT_ATOMS: atom_id res chain seq x y z
N MET A 1 36.75 -30.96 24.91
CA MET A 1 37.58 -30.24 23.93
C MET A 1 37.34 -28.75 24.13
N PRO A 2 38.37 -27.90 24.32
CA PRO A 2 38.13 -26.47 24.46
C PRO A 2 37.77 -25.89 23.08
N VAL A 3 36.54 -25.39 22.95
CA VAL A 3 36.07 -24.68 21.74
C VAL A 3 36.61 -23.25 21.79
N SER A 4 37.43 -22.90 20.81
CA SER A 4 37.97 -21.55 20.64
C SER A 4 36.85 -20.55 20.40
N VAL A 5 36.96 -19.38 21.02
CA VAL A 5 36.02 -18.26 20.84
C VAL A 5 36.05 -17.80 19.38
N VAL A 6 34.95 -18.01 18.67
CA VAL A 6 34.78 -17.53 17.29
C VAL A 6 34.52 -16.03 17.34
N LYS A 7 35.40 -15.22 16.74
CA LYS A 7 35.16 -13.78 16.55
C LYS A 7 33.93 -13.59 15.66
N PRO A 8 32.97 -12.70 16.03
CA PRO A 8 31.84 -12.37 15.18
C PRO A 8 32.31 -11.93 13.79
N ARG A 9 31.75 -12.53 12.74
CA ARG A 9 31.99 -12.10 11.35
C ARG A 9 31.44 -10.68 11.23
N LYS A 10 32.22 -9.74 10.68
CA LYS A 10 31.73 -8.39 10.37
C LYS A 10 30.44 -8.52 9.53
N PRO A 11 29.40 -7.72 9.81
CA PRO A 11 28.17 -7.74 9.02
C PRO A 11 28.52 -7.58 7.54
N SER A 12 28.21 -8.59 6.72
CA SER A 12 28.10 -8.39 5.28
C SER A 12 26.79 -7.64 5.05
N GLY A 13 26.86 -6.49 4.38
CA GLY A 13 25.75 -5.56 4.20
C GLY A 13 24.42 -6.27 3.86
N SER A 14 23.36 -5.78 4.50
CA SER A 14 21.98 -6.18 4.22
C SER A 14 21.62 -5.85 2.77
N GLN A 15 20.71 -6.60 2.15
CA GLN A 15 20.15 -6.28 0.83
C GLN A 15 19.35 -4.95 0.82
N THR A 16 19.20 -4.30 1.98
CA THR A 16 18.62 -2.96 2.14
C THR A 16 19.65 -1.83 2.19
N ASP A 17 20.96 -2.16 2.16
CA ASP A 17 22.05 -1.18 2.26
C ASP A 17 22.51 -0.63 0.90
N GLY A 18 21.69 -0.79 -0.16
CA GLY A 18 21.86 0.02 -1.37
C GLY A 18 21.86 1.50 -0.99
N PRO A 19 22.65 2.38 -1.63
CA PRO A 19 22.66 3.79 -1.31
C PRO A 19 21.25 4.35 -1.53
N GLY A 20 20.46 4.40 -0.45
CA GLY A 20 19.14 4.99 -0.46
C GLY A 20 19.29 6.38 -1.05
N VAL A 21 18.51 6.66 -2.09
CA VAL A 21 18.58 7.93 -2.82
C VAL A 21 18.22 9.04 -1.83
N ARG A 22 19.23 9.69 -1.26
CA ARG A 22 19.08 10.72 -0.20
C ARG A 22 18.61 12.06 -0.75
N SER A 23 18.55 12.20 -2.07
CA SER A 23 17.97 13.33 -2.77
C SER A 23 17.45 12.87 -4.14
N ALA A 24 16.19 13.19 -4.44
CA ALA A 24 15.69 13.05 -5.81
C ALA A 24 16.49 14.05 -6.67
N GLY A 25 17.38 13.54 -7.52
CA GLY A 25 18.03 14.35 -8.54
C GLY A 25 16.96 15.14 -9.28
N ARG A 26 17.11 16.46 -9.34
CA ARG A 26 16.22 17.38 -10.06
C ARG A 26 15.81 16.75 -11.41
N ARG A 27 14.52 16.84 -11.81
CA ARG A 27 14.01 16.34 -13.11
C ARG A 27 14.78 16.97 -14.28
N VAL A 28 15.92 16.41 -14.67
CA VAL A 28 16.70 16.88 -15.83
C VAL A 28 16.39 15.97 -17.02
N LEU A 29 15.21 16.16 -17.61
CA LEU A 29 14.92 15.59 -18.92
C LEU A 29 15.72 16.33 -20.02
N PRO A 30 15.88 15.73 -21.22
CA PRO A 30 16.56 16.37 -22.33
C PRO A 30 15.98 17.75 -22.63
N LYS A 31 16.86 18.74 -22.86
CA LYS A 31 16.44 20.09 -23.27
C LYS A 31 15.99 20.05 -24.73
N PRO A 32 15.06 20.93 -25.14
CA PRO A 32 14.70 21.10 -26.54
C PRO A 32 15.93 21.50 -27.37
N GLY A 33 15.99 21.00 -28.60
CA GLY A 33 17.12 21.23 -29.49
C GLY A 33 16.98 20.47 -30.79
N THR A 34 17.77 20.84 -31.81
CA THR A 34 17.70 20.23 -33.14
C THR A 34 19.11 19.98 -33.65
N GLY A 35 19.30 18.84 -34.33
CA GLY A 35 20.54 18.54 -35.01
C GLY A 35 20.30 17.69 -36.26
N GLU A 36 21.26 17.75 -37.17
CA GLU A 36 21.30 16.91 -38.38
C GLU A 36 22.57 16.09 -38.40
N VAL A 37 22.45 14.83 -38.80
CA VAL A 37 23.57 13.90 -38.88
C VAL A 37 23.53 13.13 -40.19
N ALA A 38 24.73 12.77 -40.68
CA ALA A 38 24.85 11.79 -41.73
C ALA A 38 24.35 10.43 -41.22
N ALA A 39 23.67 9.67 -42.07
CA ALA A 39 23.15 8.34 -41.77
C ALA A 39 23.73 7.32 -42.76
N ASP A 40 25.04 7.32 -42.91
CA ASP A 40 25.83 6.49 -43.85
C ASP A 40 26.03 5.03 -43.40
N GLY A 41 25.11 4.53 -42.57
CA GLY A 41 25.15 3.18 -41.99
C GLY A 41 25.94 3.05 -40.68
N ARG A 42 26.72 4.06 -40.29
CA ARG A 42 27.33 4.13 -38.95
C ARG A 42 26.40 4.85 -37.96
N ALA A 43 26.52 4.51 -36.69
CA ALA A 43 25.81 5.19 -35.61
C ALA A 43 26.49 6.53 -35.31
N VAL A 44 25.77 7.64 -35.51
CA VAL A 44 26.28 9.00 -35.34
C VAL A 44 25.44 9.75 -34.30
N SER A 45 26.10 10.31 -33.29
CA SER A 45 25.44 11.11 -32.26
C SER A 45 24.99 12.46 -32.81
N VAL A 46 23.76 12.84 -32.50
CA VAL A 46 23.19 14.15 -32.83
C VAL A 46 23.70 15.15 -31.80
N GLY A 47 24.61 16.03 -32.22
CA GLY A 47 25.31 16.96 -31.34
C GLY A 47 24.37 17.72 -30.38
N GLY A 48 24.69 17.69 -29.08
CA GLY A 48 23.91 18.36 -28.03
C GLY A 48 22.64 17.63 -27.57
N LEU A 49 22.26 16.53 -28.22
CA LEU A 49 21.10 15.70 -27.87
C LEU A 49 21.56 14.30 -27.42
N PRO A 50 20.81 13.62 -26.53
CA PRO A 50 21.13 12.26 -26.11
C PRO A 50 20.70 11.21 -27.15
N VAL A 51 20.81 11.53 -28.44
CA VAL A 51 20.26 10.74 -29.55
C VAL A 51 21.37 10.35 -30.50
N THR A 52 21.36 9.09 -30.92
CA THR A 52 22.24 8.56 -31.98
C THR A 52 21.39 7.95 -33.09
N VAL A 53 21.77 8.17 -34.34
CA VAL A 53 21.04 7.69 -35.53
C VAL A 53 21.96 6.87 -36.42
N SER A 54 21.44 5.80 -37.02
CA SER A 54 22.08 5.06 -38.12
C SER A 54 21.05 4.66 -39.16
N ALA A 55 21.41 4.56 -40.44
CA ALA A 55 20.55 3.92 -41.42
C ALA A 55 20.42 2.41 -41.13
N VAL A 56 19.25 1.85 -41.44
CA VAL A 56 19.02 0.40 -41.35
C VAL A 56 18.95 -0.17 -42.77
N PRO A 57 19.82 -1.14 -43.13
CA PRO A 57 19.67 -1.88 -44.38
C PRO A 57 18.54 -2.90 -44.20
N GLY A 58 17.44 -2.75 -44.93
CA GLY A 58 16.38 -3.76 -44.93
C GLY A 58 15.00 -3.18 -45.18
N VAL A 59 14.19 -3.96 -45.88
CA VAL A 59 12.85 -3.63 -46.33
C VAL A 59 11.87 -4.60 -45.70
N ASP A 60 10.77 -4.08 -45.19
CA ASP A 60 9.61 -4.88 -44.80
C ASP A 60 8.98 -5.51 -46.06
N GLU A 61 8.61 -6.80 -45.99
CA GLU A 61 7.95 -7.54 -47.09
C GLU A 61 6.69 -6.82 -47.60
N ASP A 62 5.92 -6.19 -46.70
CA ASP A 62 4.72 -5.45 -47.07
C ASP A 62 5.05 -4.13 -47.79
N VAL A 63 6.17 -3.51 -47.46
CA VAL A 63 6.66 -2.30 -48.14
C VAL A 63 7.19 -2.68 -49.52
N LEU A 64 7.90 -3.80 -49.67
CA LEU A 64 8.35 -4.32 -50.96
C LEU A 64 7.19 -4.65 -51.90
N ARG A 65 6.12 -5.26 -51.38
CA ARG A 65 4.92 -5.59 -52.15
C ARG A 65 4.18 -4.34 -52.65
N ARG A 66 4.10 -3.29 -51.84
CA ARG A 66 3.45 -2.01 -52.21
C ARG A 66 4.32 -1.13 -53.12
N SER A 67 5.64 -1.35 -53.16
CA SER A 67 6.59 -0.55 -53.95
C SER A 67 7.06 -1.23 -55.24
N GLY A 68 6.38 -2.31 -55.67
CA GLY A 68 6.70 -3.00 -56.92
C GLY A 68 8.09 -3.64 -56.93
N GLY A 69 8.60 -4.06 -55.77
CA GLY A 69 9.88 -4.76 -55.64
C GLY A 69 11.13 -3.87 -55.57
N ARG A 70 11.01 -2.53 -55.50
CA ARG A 70 12.17 -1.63 -55.34
C ARG A 70 12.37 -1.26 -53.87
N ALA A 71 13.47 -1.72 -53.28
CA ALA A 71 13.81 -1.40 -51.89
C ALA A 71 13.95 0.13 -51.69
N PRO A 72 13.22 0.77 -50.75
CA PRO A 72 13.44 2.15 -50.33
C PRO A 72 14.91 2.44 -50.04
N GLN A 73 15.42 3.52 -50.64
CA GLN A 73 16.78 3.99 -50.41
C GLN A 73 16.92 4.44 -48.95
N PRO A 74 17.95 3.98 -48.21
CA PRO A 74 18.22 4.46 -46.86
C PRO A 74 18.47 5.98 -46.85
N PRO A 75 18.17 6.69 -45.75
CA PRO A 75 18.37 8.11 -45.70
C PRO A 75 19.88 8.41 -45.61
N SER A 76 20.40 9.35 -46.42
CA SER A 76 21.81 9.77 -46.29
C SER A 76 22.02 10.81 -45.20
N ARG A 77 20.95 11.51 -44.80
CA ARG A 77 20.93 12.50 -43.73
C ARG A 77 19.59 12.50 -42.99
N VAL A 78 19.65 12.58 -41.67
CA VAL A 78 18.48 12.61 -40.79
C VAL A 78 18.55 13.83 -39.89
N ARG A 79 17.42 14.53 -39.75
CA ARG A 79 17.21 15.58 -38.76
C ARG A 79 16.47 15.01 -37.55
N VAL A 80 16.94 15.33 -36.36
CA VAL A 80 16.26 15.03 -35.10
C VAL A 80 16.05 16.32 -34.32
N GLU A 81 14.83 16.50 -33.84
CA GLU A 81 14.43 17.60 -32.95
C GLU A 81 13.85 17.01 -31.66
N VAL A 82 14.35 17.45 -30.51
CA VAL A 82 13.67 17.29 -29.21
C VAL A 82 12.68 18.43 -29.06
N VAL A 83 11.40 18.10 -29.02
CA VAL A 83 10.28 19.04 -28.92
C VAL A 83 10.23 19.66 -27.52
N ASP A 84 9.65 20.86 -27.41
CA ASP A 84 9.47 21.55 -26.14
C ASP A 84 8.71 20.70 -25.11
N ARG A 85 9.16 20.78 -23.85
CA ARG A 85 8.62 19.98 -22.74
C ARG A 85 7.15 20.26 -22.47
N LYS A 86 6.67 21.49 -22.65
CA LYS A 86 5.26 21.83 -22.43
C LYS A 86 4.37 21.13 -23.45
N VAL A 87 4.83 21.04 -24.70
CA VAL A 87 4.12 20.34 -25.77
C VAL A 87 4.15 18.83 -25.54
N ALA A 88 5.30 18.27 -25.14
CA ALA A 88 5.41 16.86 -24.78
C ALA A 88 4.46 16.49 -23.62
N ALA A 89 4.42 17.32 -22.57
CA ALA A 89 3.51 17.10 -21.44
C ALA A 89 2.03 17.24 -21.82
N ALA A 90 1.67 18.22 -22.66
CA ALA A 90 0.31 18.36 -23.17
C ALA A 90 -0.14 17.17 -24.04
N ALA A 91 0.82 16.50 -24.70
CA ALA A 91 0.62 15.26 -25.44
C ALA A 91 0.62 13.99 -24.56
N GLY A 92 0.66 14.16 -23.22
CA GLY A 92 0.70 13.05 -22.27
C GLY A 92 2.04 12.29 -22.23
N VAL A 93 3.12 12.86 -22.79
CA VAL A 93 4.46 12.24 -22.81
C VAL A 93 5.25 12.70 -21.59
N THR A 94 5.64 11.75 -20.72
CA THR A 94 6.34 12.07 -19.46
C THR A 94 7.86 12.20 -19.64
N GLY A 95 8.42 11.48 -20.61
CA GLY A 95 9.84 11.54 -21.01
C GLY A 95 10.14 12.64 -22.03
N ALA A 96 10.44 12.27 -23.28
CA ALA A 96 10.82 13.21 -24.33
C ALA A 96 10.03 12.96 -25.62
N LEU A 97 9.65 14.02 -26.34
CA LEU A 97 9.03 13.92 -27.65
C LEU A 97 10.05 14.32 -28.71
N LEU A 98 10.23 13.45 -29.71
CA LEU A 98 11.18 13.63 -30.79
C LEU A 98 10.44 13.79 -32.11
N ARG A 99 10.93 14.69 -32.97
CA ARG A 99 10.56 14.75 -34.38
C ARG A 99 11.76 14.31 -35.21
N VAL A 100 11.57 13.29 -36.03
CA VAL A 100 12.62 12.69 -36.87
C VAL A 100 12.20 12.81 -38.33
N SER A 101 13.02 13.41 -39.17
CA SER A 101 12.73 13.57 -40.60
C SER A 101 13.96 13.30 -41.46
N ARG A 102 13.71 12.98 -42.73
CA ARG A 102 14.76 13.00 -43.74
C ARG A 102 15.26 14.43 -43.92
N ALA A 103 16.56 14.57 -44.17
CA ALA A 103 17.21 15.84 -44.48
C ALA A 103 18.12 15.72 -45.72
N ASP A 104 17.88 14.72 -46.55
CA ASP A 104 18.64 14.40 -47.77
C ASP A 104 17.94 14.83 -49.07
N GLY A 105 16.84 15.57 -48.97
CA GLY A 105 16.10 16.10 -50.11
C GLY A 105 15.20 15.09 -50.84
N VAL A 106 15.07 13.87 -50.33
CA VAL A 106 14.23 12.81 -50.92
C VAL A 106 12.85 12.77 -50.26
N SER A 107 11.78 12.75 -51.05
CA SER A 107 10.38 12.79 -50.58
C SER A 107 9.79 11.43 -50.14
N GLY A 108 10.52 10.33 -50.39
CA GLY A 108 10.11 8.97 -50.01
C GLY A 108 10.43 8.61 -48.57
N GLN A 109 9.71 7.63 -48.02
CA GLN A 109 10.00 7.08 -46.69
C GLN A 109 11.27 6.22 -46.70
N ALA A 110 11.99 6.20 -45.59
CA ALA A 110 13.11 5.28 -45.36
C ALA A 110 13.15 4.82 -43.90
N ARG A 111 13.99 3.84 -43.58
CA ARG A 111 14.16 3.32 -42.21
C ARG A 111 15.45 3.86 -41.59
N ALA A 112 15.37 4.28 -40.34
CA ALA A 112 16.52 4.66 -39.53
C ALA A 112 16.41 4.04 -38.13
N ARG A 113 17.53 3.63 -37.55
CA ARG A 113 17.60 3.18 -36.16
C ARG A 113 17.88 4.39 -35.29
N LEU A 114 16.97 4.63 -34.36
CA LEU A 114 17.09 5.62 -33.32
C LEU A 114 17.63 4.95 -32.05
N ARG A 115 18.60 5.59 -31.39
CA ARG A 115 19.03 5.24 -30.03
C ARG A 115 18.97 6.47 -29.15
N VAL A 116 18.39 6.34 -27.96
CA VAL A 116 18.33 7.40 -26.96
C VAL A 116 19.05 6.95 -25.69
N GLU A 117 20.10 7.67 -25.33
CA GLU A 117 20.89 7.45 -24.11
C GLU A 117 20.21 8.14 -22.93
N TYR A 118 19.70 7.37 -21.98
CA TYR A 118 18.91 7.91 -20.87
C TYR A 118 19.64 7.95 -19.53
N THR A 119 20.91 7.53 -19.47
CA THR A 119 21.69 7.42 -18.22
C THR A 119 21.66 8.70 -17.37
N SER A 120 21.73 9.87 -18.00
CA SER A 120 21.70 11.18 -17.31
C SER A 120 20.35 11.55 -16.70
N PHE A 121 19.27 10.85 -17.08
CA PHE A 121 17.90 11.10 -16.61
C PHE A 121 17.15 9.81 -16.22
N ALA A 122 17.89 8.72 -15.96
CA ALA A 122 17.35 7.40 -15.63
C ALA A 122 16.46 7.43 -14.38
N GLU A 123 16.76 8.33 -13.43
CA GLU A 123 16.05 8.47 -12.15
C GLU A 123 15.08 9.66 -12.11
N ALA A 124 14.76 10.29 -13.24
CA ALA A 124 13.97 11.53 -13.27
C ALA A 124 12.60 11.42 -12.58
N TYR A 125 12.04 10.20 -12.48
CA TYR A 125 10.75 9.94 -11.83
C TYR A 125 10.80 8.77 -10.82
N GLY A 126 11.99 8.29 -10.46
CA GLY A 126 12.18 7.14 -9.55
C GLY A 126 11.56 5.83 -10.06
N ALA A 127 11.45 4.83 -9.17
CA ALA A 127 10.84 3.52 -9.46
C ALA A 127 11.34 2.89 -10.78
N ASN A 128 12.66 2.83 -10.97
CA ASN A 128 13.31 2.30 -12.17
C ASN A 128 12.81 2.95 -13.48
N PHE A 129 12.50 4.25 -13.47
CA PHE A 129 11.98 5.01 -14.63
C PHE A 129 12.75 4.72 -15.93
N GLY A 130 14.08 4.79 -15.90
CA GLY A 130 14.93 4.52 -17.07
C GLY A 130 14.75 3.12 -17.65
N GLN A 131 14.54 2.10 -16.81
CA GLN A 131 14.34 0.71 -17.25
C GLN A 131 12.96 0.47 -17.87
N ARG A 132 11.99 1.37 -17.63
CA ARG A 132 10.63 1.30 -18.17
C ARG A 132 10.47 2.04 -19.50
N LEU A 133 11.48 2.79 -19.92
CA LEU A 133 11.44 3.61 -21.13
C LEU A 133 11.27 2.75 -22.38
N ARG A 134 10.29 3.14 -23.21
CA ARG A 134 10.05 2.63 -24.56
C ARG A 134 9.88 3.76 -25.56
N LEU A 135 10.01 3.43 -26.84
CA LEU A 135 9.77 4.36 -27.95
C LEU A 135 8.43 4.08 -28.62
N PHE A 136 7.61 5.11 -28.77
CA PHE A 136 6.28 5.05 -29.39
C PHE A 136 6.18 6.01 -30.57
N GLY A 137 5.54 5.57 -31.66
CA GLY A 137 5.12 6.45 -32.74
C GLY A 137 3.86 7.24 -32.33
N LEU A 138 3.79 8.50 -32.74
CA LEU A 138 2.62 9.37 -32.54
C LEU A 138 2.12 9.96 -33.87
N PRO A 139 0.80 10.24 -33.99
CA PRO A 139 0.22 10.93 -35.14
C PRO A 139 0.83 12.33 -35.35
N SER A 140 0.84 12.80 -36.60
CA SER A 140 1.39 14.11 -36.94
C SER A 140 0.66 15.29 -36.30
N CYS A 141 -0.59 15.09 -35.88
CA CYS A 141 -1.38 16.12 -35.22
C CYS A 141 -0.94 16.42 -33.78
N VAL A 142 0.01 15.66 -33.21
CA VAL A 142 0.53 15.87 -31.85
C VAL A 142 1.11 17.26 -31.59
N LEU A 143 1.66 17.94 -32.61
CA LEU A 143 2.16 19.32 -32.45
C LEU A 143 1.07 20.39 -32.56
N VAL A 144 -0.04 20.08 -33.21
CA VAL A 144 -1.11 21.05 -33.51
C VAL A 144 -2.19 20.98 -32.44
N ALA A 145 -2.55 19.77 -32.02
CA ALA A 145 -3.60 19.51 -31.04
C ALA A 145 -3.15 18.45 -30.01
N PRO A 146 -2.09 18.72 -29.23
CA PRO A 146 -1.49 17.74 -28.31
C PRO A 146 -2.47 17.19 -27.28
N GLN A 147 -3.47 17.98 -26.87
CA GLN A 147 -4.48 17.60 -25.88
C GLN A 147 -5.62 16.71 -26.43
N VAL A 148 -5.70 16.50 -27.75
CA VAL A 148 -6.78 15.69 -28.35
C VAL A 148 -6.39 14.20 -28.25
N PRO A 149 -7.25 13.32 -27.70
CA PRO A 149 -6.92 11.91 -27.52
C PRO A 149 -6.47 11.19 -28.81
N ALA A 150 -7.10 11.51 -29.95
CA ALA A 150 -6.71 10.96 -31.25
C ALA A 150 -5.27 11.33 -31.68
N CYS A 151 -4.70 12.42 -31.15
CA CYS A 151 -3.32 12.84 -31.40
C CYS A 151 -2.33 12.27 -30.37
N GLN A 152 -2.82 11.60 -29.34
CA GLN A 152 -2.04 10.93 -28.31
C GLN A 152 -1.99 9.40 -28.50
N GLU A 153 -2.66 8.87 -29.54
CA GLU A 153 -2.68 7.44 -29.84
C GLU A 153 -1.26 6.92 -30.10
N ARG A 154 -0.82 5.92 -29.34
CA ARG A 154 0.56 5.42 -29.36
C ARG A 154 0.66 4.14 -30.17
N THR A 155 1.59 4.13 -31.13
CA THR A 155 2.01 2.90 -31.80
C THR A 155 3.31 2.40 -31.19
N ASP A 156 3.34 1.19 -30.62
CA ASP A 156 4.60 0.60 -30.12
C ASP A 156 5.56 0.35 -31.31
N LEU A 157 6.81 0.82 -31.18
CA LEU A 157 7.85 0.67 -32.20
C LEU A 157 8.73 -0.58 -31.98
N GLY A 158 8.40 -1.43 -30.99
CA GLY A 158 9.18 -2.62 -30.67
C GLY A 158 10.56 -2.28 -30.10
N SER A 159 10.62 -1.27 -29.23
CA SER A 159 11.90 -0.75 -28.73
C SER A 159 12.64 -1.73 -27.83
N VAL A 160 13.96 -1.83 -28.00
CA VAL A 160 14.87 -2.58 -27.12
C VAL A 160 15.52 -1.62 -26.14
N ASN A 161 15.33 -1.85 -24.85
CA ASN A 161 15.95 -1.08 -23.77
C ASN A 161 17.04 -1.92 -23.09
N ARG A 162 18.30 -1.47 -23.13
CA ARG A 162 19.44 -2.19 -22.53
C ARG A 162 20.56 -1.23 -22.16
N ALA A 163 21.15 -1.45 -20.99
CA ALA A 163 22.40 -0.79 -20.55
C ALA A 163 22.38 0.75 -20.60
N GLY A 164 21.24 1.39 -20.31
CA GLY A 164 21.15 2.85 -20.30
C GLY A 164 20.71 3.47 -21.63
N THR A 165 20.36 2.65 -22.62
CA THR A 165 19.96 3.08 -23.96
C THR A 165 18.66 2.40 -24.38
N VAL A 166 17.75 3.16 -25.00
CA VAL A 166 16.58 2.59 -25.70
C VAL A 166 16.70 2.80 -27.19
N SER A 167 16.35 1.78 -27.97
CA SER A 167 16.54 1.79 -29.42
C SER A 167 15.36 1.21 -30.18
N ALA A 168 15.03 1.78 -31.34
CA ALA A 168 13.98 1.27 -32.22
C ALA A 168 14.25 1.67 -33.68
N ASP A 169 13.72 0.89 -34.61
CA ASP A 169 13.75 1.21 -36.03
C ASP A 169 12.50 2.00 -36.39
N VAL A 170 12.71 3.22 -36.90
CA VAL A 170 11.65 4.17 -37.24
C VAL A 170 11.59 4.41 -38.73
N THR A 171 10.38 4.54 -39.25
CA THR A 171 10.17 5.02 -40.62
C THR A 171 10.27 6.54 -40.60
N VAL A 172 11.22 7.10 -41.34
CA VAL A 172 11.47 8.54 -41.47
C VAL A 172 11.00 9.03 -42.84
N GLY A 173 10.24 10.12 -42.83
CA GLY A 173 9.74 10.81 -44.03
C GLY A 173 9.83 12.32 -43.84
N SER A 174 8.74 13.04 -44.13
CA SER A 174 8.62 14.49 -43.92
C SER A 174 8.55 14.92 -42.44
N GLY A 175 8.24 13.99 -41.54
CA GLY A 175 8.25 14.22 -40.09
C GLY A 175 7.53 13.12 -39.33
N THR A 176 8.31 12.28 -38.64
CA THR A 176 7.82 11.20 -37.79
C THR A 176 7.97 11.61 -36.34
N PHE A 177 6.91 11.45 -35.55
CA PHE A 177 6.92 11.77 -34.12
C PHE A 177 7.17 10.51 -33.30
N VAL A 178 8.15 10.58 -32.41
CA VAL A 178 8.57 9.48 -31.57
C VAL A 178 8.58 9.95 -30.11
N ALA A 179 7.74 9.36 -29.28
CA ALA A 179 7.77 9.59 -27.84
C ALA A 179 8.68 8.57 -27.16
N LEU A 180 9.57 9.08 -26.31
CA LEU A 180 10.25 8.33 -25.27
C LEU A 180 9.41 8.41 -23.99
N ASP A 181 8.81 7.30 -23.57
CA ASP A 181 7.98 7.31 -22.37
C ASP A 181 8.10 6.02 -21.56
N ALA A 182 7.83 6.11 -20.25
CA ALA A 182 7.89 4.96 -19.36
C ALA A 182 6.58 4.15 -19.46
N THR A 183 6.71 2.84 -19.62
CA THR A 183 5.58 1.91 -19.55
C THR A 183 5.40 1.35 -18.15
N SER A 184 4.29 0.67 -17.92
CA SER A 184 4.04 -0.09 -16.71
C SER A 184 4.85 -1.40 -16.64
N THR A 185 5.86 -1.64 -17.48
CA THR A 185 6.67 -2.88 -17.44
C THR A 185 8.15 -2.61 -17.74
N SER A 186 9.06 -3.39 -17.15
CA SER A 186 10.47 -3.46 -17.51
C SER A 186 11.01 -4.88 -17.29
N ASP A 187 12.22 -5.15 -17.80
CA ASP A 187 12.96 -6.40 -17.56
C ASP A 187 13.29 -6.63 -16.06
N ALA A 188 13.18 -5.57 -15.23
CA ALA A 188 13.38 -5.64 -13.78
C ALA A 188 12.07 -5.71 -12.97
N GLY A 189 10.91 -5.73 -13.63
CA GLY A 189 9.62 -5.87 -12.97
C GLY A 189 8.45 -5.26 -13.73
N THR A 190 7.25 -5.75 -13.46
CA THR A 190 6.00 -5.19 -13.97
C THR A 190 5.36 -4.27 -12.93
N PHE A 191 5.02 -3.05 -13.34
CA PHE A 191 4.28 -2.02 -12.60
C PHE A 191 2.82 -1.91 -13.08
N THR A 192 2.33 -2.89 -13.84
CA THR A 192 0.91 -3.14 -14.06
C THR A 192 0.31 -3.75 -12.79
N ALA A 193 -0.97 -3.49 -12.52
CA ALA A 193 -1.73 -4.30 -11.56
C ALA A 193 -1.56 -5.79 -11.94
N THR A 194 -1.10 -6.60 -10.99
CA THR A 194 -0.78 -8.01 -11.20
C THR A 194 -1.98 -8.76 -11.76
N SER A 195 -1.80 -9.53 -12.83
CA SER A 195 -2.85 -10.44 -13.32
C SER A 195 -3.07 -11.56 -12.30
N LEU A 196 -4.29 -11.63 -11.79
CA LEU A 196 -4.77 -12.52 -10.73
C LEU A 196 -5.11 -13.94 -11.26
N SER A 197 -4.35 -14.98 -10.89
CA SER A 197 -4.84 -16.34 -10.50
C SER A 197 -3.76 -17.14 -9.75
N PRO A 198 -4.04 -17.83 -8.60
CA PRO A 198 -5.24 -18.66 -8.35
C PRO A 198 -5.93 -18.61 -6.95
N ALA A 199 -7.16 -19.14 -6.92
CA ALA A 199 -8.12 -19.32 -5.82
C ALA A 199 -8.83 -18.03 -5.32
N TYR A 200 -9.79 -17.57 -6.12
CA TYR A 200 -10.64 -16.41 -5.82
C TYR A 200 -12.05 -16.84 -5.44
N ALA A 201 -12.49 -16.47 -4.23
CA ALA A 201 -13.91 -16.44 -3.91
C ALA A 201 -14.44 -15.07 -4.34
N TRP A 202 -15.01 -15.02 -5.55
CA TRP A 202 -15.76 -13.86 -6.02
C TRP A 202 -17.18 -13.95 -5.46
N THR A 203 -17.58 -12.96 -4.68
CA THR A 203 -18.99 -12.80 -4.29
C THR A 203 -19.47 -11.42 -4.71
N ALA A 204 -20.37 -11.38 -5.69
CA ALA A 204 -21.17 -10.18 -5.93
C ALA A 204 -22.18 -10.06 -4.77
N GLY A 205 -21.98 -9.09 -3.88
CA GLY A 205 -22.90 -8.82 -2.76
C GLY A 205 -24.24 -8.28 -3.28
N GLY A 206 -25.35 -8.84 -2.81
CA GLY A 206 -26.70 -8.50 -3.25
C GLY A 206 -27.13 -7.05 -3.00
N GLN A 207 -28.16 -6.61 -3.74
CA GLN A 207 -28.98 -5.37 -3.72
C GLN A 207 -28.34 -3.98 -3.45
N GLY A 208 -27.09 -3.87 -2.97
CA GLY A 208 -26.42 -2.62 -2.59
C GLY A 208 -25.27 -2.17 -3.49
N GLY A 209 -24.83 -2.99 -4.46
CA GLY A 209 -23.84 -2.59 -5.47
C GLY A 209 -22.38 -2.47 -4.98
N GLU A 210 -22.04 -3.03 -3.83
CA GLU A 210 -20.69 -3.01 -3.25
C GLU A 210 -19.74 -3.99 -3.96
N PHE A 211 -18.50 -3.56 -4.22
CA PHE A 211 -17.41 -4.45 -4.67
C PHE A 211 -16.57 -4.90 -3.46
N SER A 212 -16.43 -6.22 -3.29
CA SER A 212 -15.59 -6.82 -2.26
C SER A 212 -14.51 -7.74 -2.86
N TYR A 213 -13.32 -7.75 -2.27
CA TYR A 213 -12.21 -8.63 -2.67
C TYR A 213 -11.50 -9.19 -1.45
N GLN A 214 -11.02 -10.44 -1.52
CA GLN A 214 -10.32 -11.10 -0.41
C GLN A 214 -9.06 -11.82 -0.91
N TYR A 215 -7.92 -11.59 -0.24
CA TYR A 215 -6.64 -12.27 -0.49
C TYR A 215 -6.18 -12.99 0.78
N PRO A 216 -6.35 -14.32 0.87
CA PRO A 216 -5.90 -15.10 2.01
C PRO A 216 -4.38 -15.27 2.01
N PHE A 217 -3.78 -15.35 3.20
CA PHE A 217 -2.36 -15.67 3.36
C PHE A 217 -2.17 -17.17 3.59
N GLU A 218 -1.36 -17.83 2.76
CA GLU A 218 -0.92 -19.20 3.05
C GLU A 218 0.12 -19.19 4.17
N VAL A 219 -0.14 -19.88 5.28
CA VAL A 219 0.77 -20.01 6.42
C VAL A 219 1.32 -21.43 6.55
N PRO A 220 2.58 -21.61 7.00
CA PRO A 220 3.12 -22.94 7.28
C PRO A 220 2.24 -23.72 8.28
N PRO A 221 2.05 -25.03 8.10
CA PRO A 221 1.24 -25.83 9.03
C PRO A 221 1.91 -25.90 10.41
N ALA A 222 1.11 -25.89 11.48
CA ALA A 222 1.56 -26.03 12.86
C ALA A 222 1.02 -27.30 13.51
N PRO A 223 1.72 -27.85 14.53
CA PRO A 223 1.18 -28.94 15.33
C PRO A 223 -0.18 -28.55 15.93
N GLY A 224 -1.19 -29.39 15.75
CA GLY A 224 -2.55 -29.16 16.27
C GLY A 224 -3.45 -28.33 15.37
N ASP A 225 -3.01 -27.99 14.15
CA ASP A 225 -3.79 -27.32 13.09
C ASP A 225 -4.39 -25.94 13.45
N LEU A 226 -4.14 -25.41 14.66
CA LEU A 226 -4.42 -24.03 15.02
C LEU A 226 -3.42 -23.10 14.32
N VAL A 227 -3.84 -22.61 13.16
CA VAL A 227 -3.09 -21.68 12.31
C VAL A 227 -3.86 -20.37 12.10
N PRO A 228 -3.17 -19.24 11.88
CA PRO A 228 -3.85 -17.98 11.60
C PRO A 228 -4.60 -18.05 10.25
N ASP A 229 -5.90 -17.73 10.28
CA ASP A 229 -6.68 -17.45 9.06
C ASP A 229 -6.65 -15.94 8.80
N LEU A 230 -5.64 -15.50 8.06
CA LEU A 230 -5.50 -14.10 7.68
C LEU A 230 -5.92 -13.89 6.23
N ALA A 231 -6.66 -12.81 5.98
CA ALA A 231 -6.89 -12.34 4.62
C ALA A 231 -6.91 -10.81 4.56
N LEU A 232 -6.33 -10.25 3.50
CA LEU A 232 -6.57 -8.86 3.12
C LEU A 232 -7.93 -8.77 2.45
N ARG A 233 -8.83 -7.97 3.00
CA ARG A 233 -10.16 -7.71 2.44
C ARG A 233 -10.20 -6.31 1.87
N TYR A 234 -10.84 -6.11 0.73
CA TYR A 234 -11.12 -4.80 0.16
C TYR A 234 -12.63 -4.61 0.03
N SER A 235 -13.12 -3.41 0.36
CA SER A 235 -14.51 -2.99 0.16
C SER A 235 -14.53 -1.60 -0.50
N SER A 236 -15.24 -1.47 -1.63
CA SER A 236 -15.48 -0.16 -2.25
C SER A 236 -16.44 0.71 -1.43
N GLY A 237 -17.37 0.11 -0.67
CA GLY A 237 -18.29 0.83 0.20
C GLY A 237 -17.61 1.54 1.37
N ALA A 238 -16.48 1.00 1.86
CA ALA A 238 -15.64 1.65 2.87
C ALA A 238 -14.90 2.91 2.37
N VAL A 239 -14.75 3.04 1.04
CA VAL A 239 -14.20 4.23 0.37
C VAL A 239 -15.32 5.23 0.11
N ASP A 240 -16.47 4.76 -0.40
CA ASP A 240 -17.63 5.61 -0.74
C ASP A 240 -18.34 6.19 0.51
N GLY A 241 -18.16 5.58 1.69
CA GLY A 241 -18.67 6.07 2.97
C GLY A 241 -17.83 7.19 3.62
N GLN A 242 -16.67 7.55 3.05
CA GLN A 242 -15.83 8.64 3.56
C GLN A 242 -16.38 10.00 3.11
N THR A 243 -17.21 10.59 3.97
CA THR A 243 -17.66 11.98 3.79
C THR A 243 -16.75 12.95 4.56
N LEU A 244 -16.67 14.21 4.14
CA LEU A 244 -15.92 15.30 4.79
C LEU A 244 -16.23 15.51 6.29
N ALA A 245 -17.26 14.83 6.82
CA ALA A 245 -17.68 14.89 8.22
C ALA A 245 -17.11 13.75 9.10
N ARG A 246 -16.38 12.77 8.53
CA ARG A 246 -15.75 11.67 9.28
C ARG A 246 -14.28 11.58 8.91
N ASN A 247 -13.39 11.80 9.89
CA ASN A 247 -11.97 11.46 9.78
C ASN A 247 -11.82 9.93 9.77
N GLY A 248 -12.08 9.29 8.63
CA GLY A 248 -11.73 7.90 8.41
C GLY A 248 -10.21 7.79 8.31
N GLN A 249 -9.54 7.35 9.37
CA GLN A 249 -8.14 6.98 9.25
C GLN A 249 -8.07 5.78 8.29
N THR A 250 -7.33 5.93 7.20
CA THR A 250 -7.08 4.84 6.26
C THR A 250 -6.42 3.68 7.00
N SER A 251 -6.84 2.45 6.69
CA SER A 251 -6.20 1.27 7.26
C SER A 251 -4.71 1.30 6.92
N TRP A 252 -3.89 0.71 7.78
CA TRP A 252 -2.44 0.64 7.58
C TRP A 252 -2.06 -0.12 6.30
N VAL A 253 -2.94 -1.00 5.82
CA VAL A 253 -2.80 -1.73 4.54
C VAL A 253 -3.29 -0.94 3.31
N GLY A 254 -3.86 0.25 3.52
CA GLY A 254 -4.33 1.13 2.46
C GLY A 254 -5.82 1.43 2.51
N GLU A 255 -6.24 2.40 1.70
CA GLU A 255 -7.62 2.83 1.58
C GLU A 255 -8.51 1.74 0.97
N GLY A 256 -9.64 1.46 1.62
CA GLY A 256 -10.56 0.39 1.22
C GLY A 256 -10.08 -1.02 1.57
N TRP A 257 -8.84 -1.21 2.02
CA TRP A 257 -8.28 -2.50 2.44
C TRP A 257 -8.32 -2.66 3.97
N ASP A 258 -8.50 -3.88 4.44
CA ASP A 258 -8.42 -4.24 5.86
C ASP A 258 -7.73 -5.60 6.05
N LEU A 259 -6.89 -5.71 7.07
CA LEU A 259 -6.42 -7.01 7.57
C LEU A 259 -7.25 -7.35 8.80
N GLN A 260 -8.38 -8.01 8.57
CA GLN A 260 -9.39 -8.22 9.60
C GLN A 260 -9.00 -9.40 10.51
N VAL A 261 -8.19 -9.12 11.54
CA VAL A 261 -7.85 -10.08 12.60
C VAL A 261 -8.97 -10.21 13.63
N GLY A 262 -9.79 -9.16 13.76
CA GLY A 262 -10.90 -9.06 14.68
C GLY A 262 -10.63 -8.14 15.88
N TYR A 263 -11.65 -7.44 16.33
CA TYR A 263 -11.61 -6.53 17.47
C TYR A 263 -12.99 -6.32 18.09
N ILE A 264 -13.02 -5.88 19.34
CA ILE A 264 -14.20 -5.35 20.01
C ILE A 264 -13.95 -3.87 20.29
N GLU A 265 -14.96 -3.02 20.10
CA GLU A 265 -14.83 -1.58 20.25
C GLU A 265 -16.02 -0.99 21.03
N ARG A 266 -15.71 0.04 21.81
CA ARG A 266 -16.66 0.84 22.57
C ARG A 266 -16.60 2.28 22.06
N ASP A 267 -17.79 2.84 21.87
CA ASP A 267 -17.94 4.27 21.60
C ASP A 267 -18.00 5.08 22.89
N TYR A 268 -17.46 6.29 22.84
CA TYR A 268 -17.65 7.31 23.88
C TYR A 268 -18.38 8.52 23.29
N ARG A 269 -19.04 9.29 24.14
CA ARG A 269 -19.69 10.55 23.72
C ARG A 269 -18.83 11.73 24.12
N SER A 270 -19.06 12.89 23.50
CA SER A 270 -18.38 14.10 23.98
C SER A 270 -19.00 14.59 25.28
N CYS A 271 -18.21 15.20 26.15
CA CYS A 271 -18.70 15.79 27.39
C CYS A 271 -19.74 16.89 27.14
N VAL A 272 -19.67 17.63 26.02
CA VAL A 272 -20.75 18.55 25.62
C VAL A 272 -22.10 17.85 25.47
N GLN A 273 -22.11 16.63 24.92
CA GLN A 273 -23.33 15.84 24.75
C GLN A 273 -23.84 15.25 26.07
N ASP A 274 -22.97 15.14 27.07
CA ASP A 274 -23.31 14.64 28.42
C ASP A 274 -23.50 15.78 29.46
N GLY A 275 -23.71 17.02 28.99
CA GLY A 275 -24.02 18.16 29.86
C GLY A 275 -22.81 18.93 30.40
N GLY A 276 -21.60 18.58 29.95
CA GLY A 276 -20.35 19.32 30.18
C GLY A 276 -20.09 20.44 29.16
N THR A 277 -18.93 21.07 29.27
CA THR A 277 -18.53 22.23 28.43
C THR A 277 -17.28 21.99 27.58
N THR A 278 -16.76 20.76 27.57
CA THR A 278 -15.53 20.42 26.84
C THR A 278 -15.80 19.41 25.72
N GLY A 279 -14.98 19.46 24.67
CA GLY A 279 -15.00 18.48 23.59
C GLY A 279 -14.34 17.15 23.92
N ASP A 280 -13.92 16.93 25.18
CA ASP A 280 -13.34 15.67 25.63
C ASP A 280 -14.35 14.52 25.55
N LEU A 281 -13.87 13.28 25.58
CA LEU A 281 -14.73 12.11 25.67
C LEU A 281 -15.19 11.92 27.12
N CYS A 282 -16.48 11.72 27.31
CA CYS A 282 -17.12 11.39 28.57
C CYS A 282 -17.72 9.99 28.52
N TRP A 283 -17.69 9.35 29.69
CA TRP A 283 -18.42 8.12 29.94
C TRP A 283 -19.92 8.38 29.77
N PHE A 284 -20.64 7.43 29.19
CA PHE A 284 -22.10 7.58 29.06
C PHE A 284 -22.85 6.26 29.26
N SER A 285 -22.25 5.13 28.90
CA SER A 285 -22.86 3.82 29.05
C SER A 285 -21.80 2.78 29.37
N PRO A 286 -22.06 1.88 30.34
CA PRO A 286 -21.24 0.69 30.55
C PRO A 286 -21.56 -0.44 29.56
N HIS A 287 -22.55 -0.28 28.69
CA HIS A 287 -23.18 -1.38 27.95
C HIS A 287 -23.30 -1.11 26.45
N ASN A 288 -22.24 -0.57 25.84
CA ASN A 288 -22.13 -0.43 24.39
C ASN A 288 -20.82 -1.06 23.91
N ALA A 289 -20.92 -2.02 23.01
CA ALA A 289 -19.78 -2.57 22.31
C ALA A 289 -20.20 -3.10 20.94
N THR A 290 -19.31 -2.99 19.96
CA THR A 290 -19.44 -3.62 18.64
C THR A 290 -18.29 -4.58 18.46
N MET A 291 -18.56 -5.77 17.94
CA MET A 291 -17.58 -6.81 17.68
C MET A 291 -17.42 -7.02 16.18
N VAL A 292 -16.18 -7.05 15.75
CA VAL A 292 -15.76 -7.51 14.43
C VAL A 292 -15.02 -8.83 14.60
N PHE A 293 -15.63 -9.92 14.15
CA PHE A 293 -15.11 -11.27 14.36
C PHE A 293 -15.60 -12.23 13.27
N GLY A 294 -14.76 -13.17 12.83
CA GLY A 294 -15.13 -14.19 11.85
C GLY A 294 -15.56 -13.65 10.47
N GLY A 295 -15.13 -12.44 10.11
CA GLY A 295 -15.55 -11.77 8.87
C GLY A 295 -16.89 -11.04 8.95
N SER A 296 -17.53 -11.01 10.12
CA SER A 296 -18.79 -10.30 10.38
C SER A 296 -18.60 -9.17 11.39
N SER A 297 -19.54 -8.22 11.40
CA SER A 297 -19.64 -7.16 12.40
C SER A 297 -21.02 -7.24 13.06
N THR A 298 -21.07 -7.22 14.38
CA THR A 298 -22.32 -7.27 15.18
C THR A 298 -22.24 -6.36 16.39
N GLU A 299 -23.35 -5.74 16.75
CA GLU A 299 -23.49 -5.10 18.05
C GLU A 299 -23.51 -6.17 19.15
N LEU A 300 -22.94 -5.84 20.31
CA LEU A 300 -23.01 -6.64 21.53
C LEU A 300 -24.09 -6.07 22.44
N VAL A 301 -25.05 -6.91 22.79
CA VAL A 301 -26.17 -6.56 23.65
C VAL A 301 -25.98 -7.24 24.99
N ARG A 302 -26.13 -6.47 26.07
CA ARG A 302 -26.10 -7.01 27.43
C ARG A 302 -27.53 -7.15 27.97
N ASP A 303 -27.86 -8.34 28.44
CA ASP A 303 -29.11 -8.56 29.16
C ASP A 303 -29.04 -7.86 30.54
N ASN A 304 -29.97 -6.94 30.79
CA ASN A 304 -29.95 -6.15 32.02
C ASN A 304 -30.27 -6.96 33.29
N ALA A 305 -30.98 -8.09 33.18
CA ALA A 305 -31.39 -8.88 34.34
C ALA A 305 -30.29 -9.86 34.78
N THR A 306 -29.63 -10.50 33.83
CA THR A 306 -28.63 -11.55 34.02
C THR A 306 -27.21 -11.02 33.90
N GLY A 307 -27.03 -9.90 33.20
CA GLY A 307 -25.73 -9.31 32.91
C GLY A 307 -24.92 -10.00 31.82
N VAL A 308 -25.54 -10.98 31.13
CA VAL A 308 -24.90 -11.77 30.07
C VAL A 308 -24.80 -10.96 28.79
N TRP A 309 -23.65 -11.02 28.14
CA TRP A 309 -23.42 -10.42 26.83
C TRP A 309 -23.74 -11.42 25.72
N LYS A 310 -24.36 -10.91 24.64
CA LYS A 310 -24.70 -11.66 23.43
C LYS A 310 -24.42 -10.83 22.19
N ALA A 311 -24.15 -11.48 21.07
CA ALA A 311 -24.24 -10.85 19.77
C ALA A 311 -25.72 -10.53 19.47
N ALA A 312 -25.99 -9.41 18.81
CA ALA A 312 -27.35 -9.02 18.43
C ALA A 312 -28.03 -10.07 17.53
N ASP A 313 -27.25 -10.73 16.67
CA ASP A 313 -27.72 -11.78 15.77
C ASP A 313 -27.86 -13.17 16.43
N ASP A 314 -27.52 -13.30 17.72
CA ASP A 314 -27.53 -14.54 18.54
C ASP A 314 -26.96 -15.77 17.79
N ASP A 315 -25.71 -15.64 17.37
CA ASP A 315 -24.94 -16.63 16.60
C ASP A 315 -24.42 -17.83 17.43
N GLY A 316 -24.83 -17.93 18.70
CA GLY A 316 -24.40 -18.98 19.61
C GLY A 316 -23.02 -18.77 20.23
N LEU A 317 -22.39 -17.60 20.05
CA LEU A 317 -21.15 -17.25 20.74
C LEU A 317 -21.38 -17.01 22.23
N LYS A 318 -20.47 -17.51 23.06
CA LYS A 318 -20.41 -17.11 24.47
C LYS A 318 -19.48 -15.92 24.62
N ILE A 319 -20.03 -14.78 25.04
CA ILE A 319 -19.30 -13.52 25.15
C ILE A 319 -19.18 -13.13 26.62
N GLU A 320 -17.96 -12.89 27.07
CA GLU A 320 -17.63 -12.55 28.45
C GLU A 320 -16.79 -11.26 28.46
N ASN A 321 -17.28 -10.26 29.20
CA ASN A 321 -16.53 -9.06 29.56
C ASN A 321 -15.88 -9.31 30.93
N LEU A 322 -14.56 -9.19 31.00
CA LEU A 322 -13.73 -9.56 32.15
C LEU A 322 -12.77 -8.42 32.48
N SER A 323 -12.29 -8.36 33.72
CA SER A 323 -11.27 -7.39 34.14
C SER A 323 -10.17 -8.06 34.97
N ASP A 324 -8.92 -7.71 34.69
CA ASP A 324 -7.75 -8.17 35.45
C ASP A 324 -6.59 -7.17 35.32
N MET A 325 -6.44 -6.32 36.34
CA MET A 325 -5.37 -5.33 36.41
C MET A 325 -3.95 -5.92 36.39
N SER A 326 -3.77 -7.19 36.75
CA SER A 326 -2.44 -7.82 36.75
C SER A 326 -1.89 -8.01 35.32
N LEU A 327 -2.79 -8.02 34.33
CA LEU A 327 -2.43 -8.06 32.91
C LEU A 327 -1.74 -6.75 32.50
N GLY A 328 -2.17 -5.60 33.03
CA GLY A 328 -1.56 -4.30 32.74
C GLY A 328 -1.71 -3.90 31.27
N ASN A 329 -2.89 -4.10 30.69
CA ASN A 329 -3.20 -3.83 29.29
C ASN A 329 -3.35 -2.33 28.95
N GLY A 330 -3.37 -1.45 29.95
CA GLY A 330 -3.44 0.01 29.79
C GLY A 330 -4.83 0.62 30.04
N ASP A 331 -5.83 -0.24 30.26
CA ASP A 331 -7.14 0.16 30.75
C ASP A 331 -7.14 0.40 32.28
N ASN A 332 -8.06 1.22 32.78
CA ASN A 332 -8.13 1.63 34.18
C ASN A 332 -8.43 0.49 35.16
N ASP A 333 -9.22 -0.51 34.75
CA ASP A 333 -9.55 -1.67 35.58
C ASP A 333 -9.06 -2.99 34.96
N GLY A 334 -8.43 -2.91 33.79
CA GLY A 334 -7.88 -4.05 33.09
C GLY A 334 -8.94 -4.79 32.30
N GLU A 335 -9.95 -4.08 31.78
CA GLU A 335 -11.02 -4.65 30.97
C GLU A 335 -10.47 -5.40 29.73
N TYR A 336 -11.00 -6.58 29.45
CA TYR A 336 -10.75 -7.36 28.25
C TYR A 336 -11.94 -8.26 27.94
N TRP A 337 -11.98 -8.79 26.72
CA TRP A 337 -13.10 -9.63 26.29
C TRP A 337 -12.63 -11.05 25.97
N LYS A 338 -13.53 -12.01 26.21
CA LYS A 338 -13.37 -13.40 25.80
C LYS A 338 -14.60 -13.85 25.05
N VAL A 339 -14.40 -14.36 23.85
CA VAL A 339 -15.42 -14.93 22.98
C VAL A 339 -15.12 -16.41 22.83
N THR A 340 -16.10 -17.27 23.09
CA THR A 340 -15.97 -18.72 22.89
C THR A 340 -16.93 -19.16 21.79
N THR A 341 -16.38 -19.79 20.76
CA THR A 341 -17.12 -20.36 19.64
C THR A 341 -17.75 -21.71 20.03
N LEU A 342 -18.69 -22.18 19.21
CA LEU A 342 -19.42 -23.43 19.47
C LEU A 342 -18.52 -24.68 19.51
N ASP A 343 -17.39 -24.65 18.81
CA ASP A 343 -16.36 -25.70 18.87
C ASP A 343 -15.51 -25.66 20.15
N GLY A 344 -15.72 -24.66 21.02
CA GLY A 344 -15.02 -24.49 22.29
C GLY A 344 -13.73 -23.67 22.22
N THR A 345 -13.35 -23.16 21.04
CA THR A 345 -12.18 -22.29 20.88
C THR A 345 -12.41 -20.95 21.56
N GLN A 346 -11.43 -20.50 22.33
CA GLN A 346 -11.47 -19.25 23.09
C GLN A 346 -10.62 -18.19 22.41
N TYR A 347 -11.24 -17.05 22.15
CA TYR A 347 -10.64 -15.86 21.53
C TYR A 347 -10.65 -14.74 22.56
N PHE A 348 -9.48 -14.19 22.85
CA PHE A 348 -9.31 -13.11 23.81
C PHE A 348 -8.94 -11.82 23.09
N PHE A 349 -9.55 -10.72 23.51
CA PHE A 349 -9.36 -9.41 22.93
C PHE A 349 -8.85 -8.44 24.00
N GLY A 350 -7.69 -7.83 23.77
CA GLY A 350 -7.08 -6.88 24.69
C GLY A 350 -6.57 -7.49 26.01
N ARG A 351 -6.31 -8.81 26.05
CA ARG A 351 -5.86 -9.50 27.27
C ARG A 351 -4.42 -9.17 27.65
N HIS A 352 -3.60 -8.78 26.69
CA HIS A 352 -2.22 -8.33 26.85
C HIS A 352 -1.22 -9.43 27.25
N LYS A 353 -1.28 -10.01 28.45
CA LYS A 353 -0.25 -10.95 28.96
C LYS A 353 -0.78 -12.36 29.12
N ARG A 354 -0.13 -13.36 28.53
CA ARG A 354 -0.55 -14.78 28.56
C ARG A 354 -0.06 -15.55 29.78
N PHE A 355 1.07 -15.14 30.34
CA PHE A 355 1.70 -15.78 31.50
C PHE A 355 2.49 -14.75 32.32
N THR A 356 2.92 -15.15 33.52
CA THR A 356 3.74 -14.28 34.39
C THR A 356 5.09 -13.97 33.76
N GLY A 357 5.41 -12.68 33.62
CA GLY A 357 6.65 -12.22 32.98
C GLY A 357 6.55 -12.06 31.46
N ASP A 358 5.36 -12.25 30.87
CA ASP A 358 5.09 -11.90 29.48
C ASP A 358 5.24 -10.38 29.25
N THR A 359 5.89 -10.01 28.15
CA THR A 359 6.10 -8.62 27.75
C THR A 359 4.84 -7.96 27.22
N GLY A 360 3.82 -8.75 26.91
CA GLY A 360 2.51 -8.29 26.49
C GLY A 360 2.38 -8.13 24.97
N THR A 361 1.14 -8.17 24.49
CA THR A 361 0.79 -8.11 23.07
C THR A 361 0.47 -6.71 22.54
N ASN A 362 0.36 -5.71 23.44
CA ASN A 362 -0.09 -4.34 23.13
C ASN A 362 -1.46 -4.26 22.43
N SER A 363 -2.37 -5.17 22.76
CA SER A 363 -3.64 -5.42 22.06
C SER A 363 -4.83 -4.54 22.44
N LEU A 364 -4.65 -3.50 23.25
CA LEU A 364 -5.74 -2.62 23.69
C LEU A 364 -5.41 -1.18 23.31
N LEU A 365 -6.27 -0.46 22.61
CA LEU A 365 -6.13 0.97 22.37
C LEU A 365 -6.92 1.75 23.43
N ALA A 366 -6.23 2.65 24.12
CA ALA A 366 -6.82 3.45 25.18
C ALA A 366 -6.83 4.95 24.87
N VAL A 367 -7.85 5.62 25.37
CA VAL A 367 -8.03 7.07 25.29
C VAL A 367 -8.42 7.62 26.67
N PRO A 368 -8.02 8.85 27.03
CA PRO A 368 -8.56 9.49 28.22
C PRO A 368 -10.07 9.69 28.09
N VAL A 369 -10.81 9.23 29.09
CA VAL A 369 -12.26 9.43 29.20
C VAL A 369 -12.58 10.02 30.56
N TYR A 370 -13.47 11.00 30.56
CA TYR A 370 -13.93 11.68 31.75
C TYR A 370 -15.17 11.01 32.36
N GLY A 371 -15.23 10.98 33.69
CA GLY A 371 -16.45 10.71 34.44
C GLY A 371 -16.97 12.03 35.02
N ASN A 372 -17.86 12.71 34.31
CA ASN A 372 -18.40 14.00 34.74
C ASN A 372 -19.46 13.87 35.84
N ASN A 373 -20.11 12.70 35.95
CA ASN A 373 -21.19 12.49 36.92
C ASN A 373 -20.76 11.53 38.05
N SER A 374 -21.42 11.68 39.19
CA SER A 374 -21.16 10.81 40.35
C SER A 374 -21.55 9.36 40.04
N GLY A 375 -20.65 8.42 40.34
CA GLY A 375 -20.85 6.99 40.09
C GLY A 375 -20.31 6.51 38.74
N GLU A 376 -19.82 7.41 37.88
CA GLU A 376 -19.15 7.03 36.64
C GLU A 376 -17.70 6.59 36.89
N PRO A 377 -17.17 5.68 36.06
CA PRO A 377 -15.74 5.41 36.01
C PRO A 377 -14.94 6.71 35.84
N CYS A 378 -13.77 6.76 36.47
CA CYS A 378 -12.89 7.92 36.49
C CYS A 378 -13.43 9.19 37.18
N ASN A 379 -14.65 9.23 37.74
CA ASN A 379 -15.15 10.41 38.46
C ASN A 379 -14.30 10.72 39.71
N ASN A 380 -13.99 11.99 39.95
CA ASN A 380 -13.14 12.41 41.07
C ASN A 380 -13.77 13.56 41.87
N ALA A 381 -13.80 13.41 43.20
CA ALA A 381 -14.34 14.41 44.12
C ALA A 381 -13.60 15.76 44.07
N SER A 382 -12.37 15.80 43.56
CA SER A 382 -11.57 17.02 43.40
C SER A 382 -12.02 17.90 42.21
N GLY A 383 -13.00 17.43 41.43
CA GLY A 383 -13.62 18.15 40.33
C GLY A 383 -13.25 17.63 38.95
N PHE A 384 -13.85 18.22 37.92
CA PHE A 384 -13.78 17.76 36.53
C PHE A 384 -12.34 17.59 36.03
N ALA A 385 -11.43 18.52 36.35
CA ALA A 385 -10.03 18.47 35.92
C ALA A 385 -9.28 17.20 36.35
N ALA A 386 -9.70 16.55 37.43
CA ALA A 386 -9.15 15.30 37.95
C ALA A 386 -10.00 14.06 37.62
N SER A 387 -11.15 14.25 36.96
CA SER A 387 -12.17 13.22 36.74
C SER A 387 -11.97 12.50 35.41
N TYR A 388 -10.75 12.06 35.10
CA TYR A 388 -10.45 11.31 33.88
C TYR A 388 -9.47 10.17 34.14
N CYS A 389 -9.57 9.09 33.38
CA CYS A 389 -8.62 8.00 33.40
C CYS A 389 -8.48 7.37 32.00
N SER A 390 -7.46 6.52 31.83
CA SER A 390 -7.21 5.81 30.58
C SER A 390 -8.23 4.68 30.46
N GLN A 391 -9.07 4.72 29.43
CA GLN A 391 -10.14 3.74 29.20
C GLN A 391 -9.95 3.11 27.83
N GLY A 392 -10.10 1.79 27.75
CA GLY A 392 -10.07 1.04 26.50
C GLY A 392 -11.20 1.48 25.59
N TYR A 393 -10.89 1.78 24.33
CA TYR A 393 -11.91 2.00 23.30
C TYR A 393 -11.90 0.88 22.27
N ARG A 394 -10.76 0.21 22.02
CA ARG A 394 -10.69 -0.93 21.11
C ARG A 394 -9.80 -2.04 21.66
N TRP A 395 -10.35 -3.24 21.80
CA TRP A 395 -9.68 -4.47 22.19
C TRP A 395 -9.45 -5.34 20.94
N LEU A 396 -8.20 -5.48 20.51
CA LEU A 396 -7.80 -6.28 19.36
C LEU A 396 -7.66 -7.75 19.77
N LEU A 397 -7.98 -8.68 18.86
CA LEU A 397 -7.75 -10.11 19.08
C LEU A 397 -6.27 -10.35 19.34
N ASP A 398 -5.93 -10.99 20.45
CA ASP A 398 -4.52 -11.13 20.84
C ASP A 398 -4.10 -12.49 21.34
N TYR A 399 -5.06 -13.33 21.72
CA TYR A 399 -4.76 -14.67 22.18
C TYR A 399 -5.89 -15.62 21.82
N VAL A 400 -5.53 -16.79 21.29
CA VAL A 400 -6.47 -17.86 20.90
C VAL A 400 -6.03 -19.15 21.54
N VAL A 401 -6.97 -19.89 22.11
CA VAL A 401 -6.74 -21.21 22.72
C VAL A 401 -7.81 -22.18 22.25
N ASP A 402 -7.40 -23.28 21.64
CA ASP A 402 -8.32 -24.35 21.24
C ASP A 402 -8.63 -25.32 22.40
N PRO A 403 -9.64 -26.19 22.28
CA PRO A 403 -9.97 -27.18 23.31
C PRO A 403 -8.85 -28.18 23.63
N HIS A 404 -7.85 -28.32 22.75
CA HIS A 404 -6.69 -29.19 22.93
C HIS A 404 -5.51 -28.48 23.62
N GLY A 405 -5.66 -27.20 23.95
CA GLY A 405 -4.66 -26.36 24.61
C GLY A 405 -3.56 -25.88 23.67
N ASN A 406 -3.75 -25.96 22.35
CA ASN A 406 -2.89 -25.25 21.41
C ASN A 406 -3.21 -23.77 21.47
N SER A 407 -2.20 -22.92 21.27
CA SER A 407 -2.36 -21.47 21.36
C SER A 407 -1.75 -20.72 20.19
N MET A 408 -2.30 -19.54 19.95
CA MET A 408 -1.86 -18.56 18.96
C MET A 408 -1.98 -17.16 19.57
N SER A 409 -1.03 -16.27 19.28
CA SER A 409 -0.94 -14.92 19.86
C SER A 409 -0.61 -13.86 18.82
N TYR A 410 -1.31 -12.74 18.87
CA TYR A 410 -1.12 -11.61 17.96
C TYR A 410 -0.50 -10.45 18.71
N PHE A 411 0.54 -9.85 18.13
CA PHE A 411 1.29 -8.75 18.75
C PHE A 411 1.18 -7.49 17.92
N TYR A 412 1.15 -6.36 18.59
CA TYR A 412 0.88 -5.08 17.96
C TYR A 412 1.95 -4.03 18.28
N SER A 413 2.21 -3.19 17.29
CA SER A 413 2.94 -1.94 17.43
C SER A 413 1.94 -0.78 17.52
N LYS A 414 1.98 -0.04 18.63
CA LYS A 414 1.09 1.09 18.90
C LYS A 414 1.69 2.41 18.44
N TRP A 415 0.83 3.31 17.97
CA TRP A 415 1.16 4.69 17.67
C TRP A 415 0.35 5.60 18.57
N ASN A 416 1.05 6.46 19.30
CA ASN A 416 0.42 7.43 20.18
C ASN A 416 0.28 8.79 19.51
N SER A 417 -0.68 9.56 19.99
CA SER A 417 -0.84 10.97 19.67
C SER A 417 -1.21 11.75 20.93
N PHE A 418 -1.23 13.07 20.81
CA PHE A 418 -1.46 13.98 21.92
C PHE A 418 -2.56 14.96 21.58
N TYR A 419 -3.36 15.32 22.58
CA TYR A 419 -4.34 16.40 22.45
C TYR A 419 -4.43 17.21 23.74
N GLY A 420 -4.89 18.45 23.62
CA GLY A 420 -5.13 19.30 24.77
C GLY A 420 -6.49 18.99 25.41
N ARG A 421 -6.47 18.29 26.54
CA ARG A 421 -7.67 17.92 27.31
C ARG A 421 -8.20 19.11 28.11
N ASN A 422 -9.49 19.07 28.44
CA ASN A 422 -10.19 20.08 29.23
C ASN A 422 -9.89 21.50 28.72
N ASN A 423 -10.26 21.79 27.47
CA ASN A 423 -10.03 23.08 26.81
C ASN A 423 -8.56 23.56 26.88
N ASN A 424 -7.61 22.65 26.58
CA ASN A 424 -6.16 22.88 26.60
C ASN A 424 -5.54 23.23 27.97
N THR A 425 -6.23 22.95 29.08
CA THR A 425 -5.66 23.11 30.43
C THR A 425 -4.68 21.98 30.81
N GLY A 426 -4.68 20.87 30.06
CA GLY A 426 -3.72 19.78 30.20
C GLY A 426 -3.45 19.09 28.86
N VAL A 427 -2.38 18.30 28.80
CA VAL A 427 -2.06 17.47 27.63
C VAL A 427 -2.26 16.01 28.01
N SER A 428 -2.98 15.28 27.17
CA SER A 428 -3.11 13.83 27.29
C SER A 428 -2.47 13.12 26.11
N VAL A 429 -1.90 11.96 26.39
CA VAL A 429 -1.55 10.95 25.39
C VAL A 429 -2.74 10.02 25.19
N PHE A 430 -2.93 9.55 23.97
CA PHE A 430 -3.87 8.49 23.64
C PHE A 430 -3.28 7.58 22.57
N ASP A 431 -3.76 6.34 22.51
CA ASP A 431 -3.41 5.42 21.43
C ASP A 431 -4.23 5.79 20.19
N GLN A 432 -3.56 6.23 19.12
CA GLN A 432 -4.22 6.61 17.87
C GLN A 432 -4.52 5.39 17.02
N SER A 433 -3.59 4.44 16.97
CA SER A 433 -3.72 3.21 16.18
C SER A 433 -2.79 2.12 16.71
N ALA A 434 -3.08 0.89 16.31
CA ALA A 434 -2.20 -0.26 16.45
C ALA A 434 -2.15 -1.03 15.13
N VAL A 435 -0.96 -1.52 14.80
CA VAL A 435 -0.69 -2.31 13.61
C VAL A 435 -0.21 -3.68 14.04
N LEU A 436 -0.71 -4.74 13.41
CA LEU A 436 -0.24 -6.10 13.66
C LEU A 436 1.25 -6.18 13.29
N ASP A 437 2.08 -6.57 14.26
CA ASP A 437 3.52 -6.67 14.13
C ASP A 437 3.95 -8.08 13.72
N HIS A 438 3.50 -9.09 14.47
CA HIS A 438 3.72 -10.51 14.15
C HIS A 438 2.67 -11.39 14.84
N ILE A 439 2.60 -12.65 14.40
CA ILE A 439 1.79 -13.69 15.05
C ILE A 439 2.70 -14.86 15.45
N ASP A 440 2.62 -15.25 16.72
CA ASP A 440 3.20 -16.51 17.22
C ASP A 440 2.10 -17.59 17.21
N TYR A 441 2.35 -18.72 16.55
CA TYR A 441 1.41 -19.85 16.51
C TYR A 441 2.14 -21.20 16.59
N GLY A 442 1.38 -22.27 16.80
CA GLY A 442 1.93 -23.60 17.11
C GLY A 442 2.49 -23.71 18.52
N THR A 443 2.02 -22.86 19.44
CA THR A 443 2.38 -22.89 20.86
C THR A 443 1.34 -23.66 21.66
N ARG A 444 1.56 -23.82 22.97
CA ARG A 444 0.56 -24.35 23.90
C ARG A 444 0.32 -23.39 25.04
N ALA A 445 -0.95 -23.31 25.45
CA ALA A 445 -1.41 -22.53 26.59
C ALA A 445 -0.55 -22.81 27.84
N GLY A 446 0.06 -21.76 28.38
CA GLY A 446 0.90 -21.81 29.58
C GLY A 446 2.37 -22.20 29.33
N SER A 447 2.78 -22.44 28.07
CA SER A 447 4.15 -22.78 27.68
C SER A 447 4.75 -21.82 26.65
N GLU A 448 4.09 -20.71 26.34
CA GLU A 448 4.48 -19.72 25.32
C GLU A 448 5.87 -19.12 25.58
N GLY A 449 6.24 -18.94 26.85
CA GLY A 449 7.57 -18.44 27.25
C GLY A 449 8.73 -19.42 27.01
N ARG A 450 8.44 -20.70 26.69
CA ARG A 450 9.45 -21.78 26.59
C ARG A 450 9.46 -22.52 25.25
N ALA A 451 8.43 -22.38 24.43
CA ALA A 451 8.27 -23.13 23.18
C ALA A 451 9.14 -22.59 22.03
N ALA A 452 9.55 -23.46 21.10
CA ALA A 452 10.09 -23.06 19.81
C ALA A 452 8.97 -22.41 18.98
N ARG A 453 9.08 -21.11 18.70
CA ARG A 453 8.04 -20.29 18.07
C ARG A 453 8.18 -20.30 16.56
N ARG A 454 7.05 -20.34 15.84
CA ARG A 454 6.97 -19.91 14.45
C ARG A 454 6.38 -18.52 14.44
N SER A 455 7.14 -17.56 13.92
CA SER A 455 6.75 -16.16 13.78
C SER A 455 6.48 -15.85 12.31
N ARG A 456 5.47 -15.03 12.04
CA ARG A 456 5.15 -14.55 10.70
C ARG A 456 4.75 -13.10 10.70
#